data_AF-A0A955FEH9-F1
#
_entry.id   AF-A0A955FEH9-F1
#
_cell.length_a   1.000
_cell.length_b   1.000
_cell.length_c   1.000
_cell.angle_alpha   90.00
_cell.angle_beta   90.00
_cell.angle_gamma   90.00
#
_symmetry.space_group_name_H-M   'P 1'
#
loop_
_entity.id
_entity.type
_entity.pdbx_description
1 polymer ?
#
loop_
_entity_poly.entity_id
_entity_poly.type
_entity_poly.pdbx_seq_one_letter_code
_entity_poly.pdbx_strand_id
1 'polypeptide(L)'
;YITSGSSGGSNLIFNAANIDITGGLGTGNGSTAVCINSSNRLKQATSVCANPSSIAYKENVQAMGSALGLLGQLQPVSFRWKDSVSYTAQDGGKNDFGLIAQDVQGVIPTLVSYNEDGSVQGLNYSGFVPFLIKGVQEQQTEIDSANTLNQQQQATISVLGGSVGSLQQSVSAIDLTHGGTINGNITVNGNLSVSGSVTVATKITTKDIVVGGHIITSGQLPTVSVGAAAGVAGGGASTTPAPVVSVEGNDTSGTITITVGDNTTADVLTQLTFNAPFASGSKPRVVLTPANHDSAQLGAYYDASTTTNTSFSIMVDQAPQAGKTYQFTYFVVQ
;
A
#
# COMPACT_ATOMS: atom_id res chain seq x y z
N TYR A 1 -37.84 -28.51 -85.29
CA TYR A 1 -38.64 -29.74 -85.19
C TYR A 1 -39.13 -29.87 -83.75
N ILE A 2 -40.42 -29.69 -83.49
CA ILE A 2 -41.03 -30.10 -82.22
C ILE A 2 -41.48 -31.54 -82.42
N THR A 3 -40.76 -32.49 -81.83
CA THR A 3 -41.20 -33.89 -81.78
C THR A 3 -41.92 -34.11 -80.46
N SER A 4 -43.25 -34.05 -80.47
CA SER A 4 -44.06 -34.45 -79.30
C SER A 4 -44.17 -35.97 -79.27
N GLY A 5 -43.26 -36.62 -78.53
CA GLY A 5 -43.44 -38.02 -78.12
C GLY A 5 -44.18 -38.05 -76.80
N SER A 6 -45.48 -38.41 -76.80
CA SER A 6 -46.25 -38.56 -75.57
C SER A 6 -46.09 -39.97 -75.01
N SER A 7 -45.57 -40.07 -73.80
CA SER A 7 -45.94 -41.14 -72.88
C SER A 7 -46.18 -40.51 -71.50
N GLY A 8 -47.43 -40.14 -71.23
CA GLY A 8 -47.96 -39.81 -69.90
C GLY A 8 -47.93 -38.33 -69.50
N GLY A 9 -49.12 -37.70 -69.52
CA GLY A 9 -49.58 -36.73 -68.51
C GLY A 9 -48.96 -35.32 -68.39
N SER A 10 -47.80 -35.01 -69.00
CA SER A 10 -47.16 -33.70 -68.82
C SER A 10 -47.23 -32.82 -70.08
N ASN A 11 -47.80 -31.61 -69.97
CA ASN A 11 -47.90 -30.62 -71.05
C ASN A 11 -46.89 -29.47 -70.83
N LEU A 12 -46.10 -29.17 -71.87
CA LEU A 12 -45.28 -27.97 -71.97
C LEU A 12 -46.09 -26.88 -72.67
N ILE A 13 -46.51 -25.86 -71.93
CA ILE A 13 -47.29 -24.74 -72.47
C ILE A 13 -46.37 -23.51 -72.56
N PHE A 14 -46.20 -22.98 -73.77
CA PHE A 14 -45.54 -21.70 -73.98
C PHE A 14 -46.61 -20.61 -74.09
N ASN A 15 -46.58 -19.62 -73.20
CA ASN A 15 -47.39 -18.41 -73.34
C ASN A 15 -46.47 -17.17 -73.46
N ALA A 16 -47.06 -16.01 -73.76
CA ALA A 16 -46.29 -14.79 -74.04
C ALA A 16 -45.44 -14.29 -72.85
N ALA A 17 -45.66 -14.79 -71.64
CA ALA A 17 -44.95 -14.38 -70.42
C ALA A 17 -44.15 -15.51 -69.75
N ASN A 18 -44.57 -16.78 -69.88
CA ASN A 18 -44.05 -17.90 -69.10
C ASN A 18 -43.95 -19.21 -69.91
N ILE A 19 -43.08 -20.10 -69.44
CA ILE A 19 -43.08 -21.53 -69.79
C ILE A 19 -43.76 -22.28 -68.64
N ASP A 20 -44.98 -22.76 -68.85
CA ASP A 20 -45.74 -23.54 -67.86
C ASP A 20 -45.53 -25.04 -68.07
N ILE A 21 -45.05 -25.71 -67.03
CA ILE A 21 -44.89 -27.17 -67.01
C ILE A 21 -46.04 -27.74 -66.19
N THR A 22 -47.11 -28.15 -66.88
CA THR A 22 -48.32 -28.72 -66.24
C THR A 22 -48.20 -30.23 -66.15
N GLY A 23 -48.44 -30.80 -64.96
CA GLY A 23 -48.27 -32.23 -64.67
C GLY A 23 -47.00 -32.60 -63.89
N GLY A 24 -46.17 -31.62 -63.51
CA GLY A 24 -44.96 -31.82 -62.70
C GLY A 24 -43.75 -32.36 -63.48
N LEU A 25 -42.55 -32.10 -62.96
CA LEU A 25 -41.25 -32.60 -63.47
C LEU A 25 -40.78 -33.89 -62.77
N GLY A 26 -41.65 -34.53 -61.97
CA GLY A 26 -41.32 -35.69 -61.16
C GLY A 26 -42.46 -36.73 -61.12
N THR A 27 -42.11 -37.99 -60.81
CA THR A 27 -43.04 -39.15 -60.80
C THR A 27 -43.74 -39.38 -59.45
N GLY A 28 -43.89 -38.36 -58.60
CA GLY A 28 -44.50 -38.51 -57.27
C GLY A 28 -45.08 -37.24 -56.68
N ASN A 29 -45.99 -37.40 -55.70
CA ASN A 29 -46.59 -36.31 -54.94
C ASN A 29 -45.55 -35.64 -54.02
N GLY A 30 -45.02 -34.50 -54.43
CA GLY A 30 -44.17 -33.65 -53.60
C GLY A 30 -43.44 -32.57 -54.40
N SER A 31 -43.17 -31.42 -53.77
CA SER A 31 -42.34 -30.36 -54.36
C SER A 31 -40.92 -30.87 -54.57
N THR A 32 -40.55 -31.19 -55.81
CA THR A 32 -39.18 -31.57 -56.15
C THR A 32 -38.39 -30.34 -56.58
N ALA A 33 -37.21 -30.13 -56.00
CA ALA A 33 -36.30 -29.10 -56.50
C ALA A 33 -35.84 -29.45 -57.92
N VAL A 34 -35.82 -28.46 -58.80
CA VAL A 34 -35.34 -28.59 -60.18
C VAL A 34 -34.13 -27.69 -60.31
N CYS A 35 -33.00 -28.26 -60.72
CA CYS A 35 -31.78 -27.48 -60.96
C CYS A 35 -31.50 -27.40 -62.46
N ILE A 36 -30.96 -26.28 -62.91
CA ILE A 36 -30.38 -26.16 -64.24
C ILE A 36 -28.92 -26.61 -64.13
N ASN A 37 -28.52 -27.60 -64.92
CA ASN A 37 -27.12 -28.05 -64.96
C ASN A 37 -26.26 -27.18 -65.91
N SER A 38 -24.95 -27.42 -65.93
CA SER A 38 -23.99 -26.73 -66.80
C SER A 38 -24.22 -26.91 -68.30
N SER A 39 -25.17 -27.75 -68.72
CA SER A 39 -25.58 -27.93 -70.11
C SER A 39 -26.93 -27.28 -70.42
N ASN A 40 -27.40 -26.36 -69.56
CA ASN A 40 -28.71 -25.70 -69.65
C ASN A 40 -29.88 -26.68 -69.66
N ARG A 41 -29.75 -27.84 -69.00
CA ARG A 41 -30.82 -28.83 -68.89
C ARG A 41 -31.43 -28.78 -67.49
N LEU A 42 -32.76 -28.73 -67.45
CA LEU A 42 -33.53 -28.94 -66.23
C LEU A 42 -33.36 -30.39 -65.78
N LYS A 43 -32.88 -30.59 -64.57
CA LYS A 43 -32.81 -31.90 -63.92
C LYS A 43 -33.59 -31.88 -62.63
N GLN A 44 -34.34 -32.95 -62.41
CA GLN A 44 -34.88 -33.28 -61.11
C GLN A 44 -33.69 -33.47 -60.15
N ALA A 45 -33.67 -32.72 -59.07
CA ALA A 45 -32.65 -32.87 -58.05
C ALA A 45 -33.12 -33.94 -57.06
N THR A 46 -32.26 -34.93 -56.76
CA THR A 46 -32.51 -35.91 -55.71
C THR A 46 -32.25 -35.35 -54.31
N SER A 47 -31.73 -34.12 -54.21
CA SER A 47 -31.46 -33.33 -53.00
C SER A 47 -31.51 -31.81 -53.31
N VAL A 48 -31.21 -30.93 -52.35
CA VAL A 48 -31.13 -29.47 -52.54
C VAL A 48 -30.13 -29.13 -53.65
N CYS A 49 -30.43 -28.15 -54.51
CA CYS A 49 -29.47 -27.60 -55.47
C CYS A 49 -28.26 -27.01 -54.71
N ALA A 50 -27.21 -27.80 -54.54
CA ALA A 50 -26.02 -27.38 -53.81
C ALA A 50 -25.08 -26.60 -54.73
N ASN A 51 -24.50 -25.51 -54.21
CA ASN A 51 -23.40 -24.83 -54.88
C ASN A 51 -22.14 -25.71 -54.80
N PRO A 52 -21.48 -26.04 -55.94
CA PRO A 52 -20.29 -26.88 -55.92
C PRO A 52 -19.17 -26.21 -55.12
N SER A 53 -18.65 -26.88 -54.08
CA SER A 53 -17.61 -26.32 -53.20
C SER A 53 -16.47 -27.30 -52.89
N SER A 54 -16.41 -28.43 -53.61
CA SER A 54 -15.33 -29.43 -53.47
C SER A 54 -13.96 -28.81 -53.73
N ILE A 55 -12.94 -29.24 -52.97
CA ILE A 55 -11.55 -28.83 -53.17
C ILE A 55 -11.05 -29.19 -54.59
N ALA A 56 -11.57 -30.27 -55.18
CA ALA A 56 -11.23 -30.68 -56.55
C ALA A 56 -11.67 -29.67 -57.62
N TYR A 57 -12.54 -28.71 -57.28
CA TYR A 57 -13.01 -27.64 -58.18
C TYR A 57 -12.35 -26.29 -57.88
N LYS A 58 -11.31 -26.24 -57.04
CA LYS A 58 -10.65 -25.00 -56.59
C LYS A 58 -9.14 -25.10 -56.83
N GLU A 59 -8.56 -24.01 -57.28
CA GLU A 59 -7.11 -23.81 -57.39
C GLU A 59 -6.70 -22.60 -56.54
N ASN A 60 -5.40 -22.48 -56.22
CA ASN A 60 -4.84 -21.35 -55.45
C ASN A 60 -5.55 -21.07 -54.11
N VAL A 61 -5.91 -22.12 -53.38
CA VAL A 61 -6.62 -21.99 -52.09
C VAL A 61 -5.67 -21.43 -51.01
N GLN A 62 -6.02 -20.25 -50.48
CA GLN A 62 -5.27 -19.56 -49.44
C GLN A 62 -6.16 -19.25 -48.24
N ALA A 63 -5.54 -19.11 -47.06
CA ALA A 63 -6.24 -18.64 -45.88
C ALA A 63 -6.71 -17.19 -46.09
N MET A 64 -7.92 -16.90 -45.61
CA MET A 64 -8.45 -15.53 -45.65
C MET A 64 -7.66 -14.64 -44.68
N GLY A 65 -7.32 -13.43 -45.13
CA GLY A 65 -6.77 -12.38 -44.28
C GLY A 65 -7.80 -11.81 -43.30
N SER A 66 -7.56 -10.61 -42.78
CA SER A 66 -8.50 -9.99 -41.84
C SER A 66 -9.84 -9.68 -42.50
N ALA A 67 -10.92 -10.22 -41.92
CA ALA A 67 -12.27 -9.95 -42.37
C ALA A 67 -12.99 -8.99 -41.44
N LEU A 68 -12.69 -9.01 -40.13
CA LEU A 68 -13.33 -8.13 -39.16
C LEU A 68 -13.08 -6.64 -39.49
N GLY A 69 -11.85 -6.29 -39.90
CA GLY A 69 -11.51 -4.94 -40.33
C GLY A 69 -12.21 -4.49 -41.62
N LEU A 70 -12.50 -5.41 -42.54
CA LEU A 70 -13.28 -5.11 -43.75
C LEU A 70 -14.76 -4.96 -43.44
N LEU A 71 -15.34 -5.89 -42.65
CA LEU A 71 -16.73 -5.84 -42.23
C LEU A 71 -17.04 -4.57 -41.41
N GLY A 72 -16.10 -4.13 -40.56
CA GLY A 72 -16.24 -2.90 -39.77
C GLY A 72 -16.28 -1.60 -40.59
N GLN A 73 -15.86 -1.63 -41.85
CA GLN A 73 -15.96 -0.47 -42.77
C GLN A 73 -17.33 -0.40 -43.46
N LEU A 74 -18.07 -1.52 -43.52
CA LEU A 74 -19.37 -1.57 -44.16
C LEU A 74 -20.43 -0.87 -43.29
N GLN A 75 -21.37 -0.21 -43.94
CA GLN A 75 -22.45 0.52 -43.27
C GLN A 75 -23.79 -0.16 -43.58
N PRO A 76 -24.37 -0.94 -42.65
CA PRO A 76 -25.75 -1.38 -42.75
C PRO A 76 -26.69 -0.18 -42.81
N VAL A 77 -27.56 -0.14 -43.81
CA VAL A 77 -28.54 0.92 -44.02
C VAL A 77 -29.96 0.38 -43.96
N SER A 78 -30.90 1.24 -43.57
CA SER A 78 -32.33 1.02 -43.80
C SER A 78 -32.77 1.87 -44.98
N PHE A 79 -33.59 1.32 -45.87
CA PHE A 79 -34.01 2.02 -47.08
C PHE A 79 -35.42 1.61 -47.51
N ARG A 80 -36.00 2.37 -48.43
CA ARG A 80 -37.24 2.01 -49.12
C ARG A 80 -36.98 1.99 -50.62
N TRP A 81 -37.56 1.01 -51.31
CA TRP A 81 -37.49 0.95 -52.77
C TRP A 81 -38.22 2.14 -53.41
N LYS A 82 -37.74 2.57 -54.58
CA LYS A 82 -38.43 3.61 -55.36
C LYS A 82 -39.69 3.03 -56.00
N ASP A 83 -40.76 3.81 -56.10
CA ASP A 83 -42.02 3.36 -56.73
C ASP A 83 -41.84 2.96 -58.21
N SER A 84 -40.79 3.46 -58.87
CA SER A 84 -40.48 3.23 -60.28
C SER A 84 -39.75 1.90 -60.56
N VAL A 85 -39.38 1.12 -59.55
CA VAL A 85 -38.71 -0.18 -59.73
C VAL A 85 -39.65 -1.31 -59.31
N SER A 86 -39.79 -2.34 -60.15
CA SER A 86 -40.62 -3.52 -59.87
C SER A 86 -39.90 -4.50 -58.93
N TYR A 87 -39.38 -4.00 -57.82
CA TYR A 87 -38.99 -4.81 -56.67
C TYR A 87 -40.13 -4.67 -55.66
N THR A 88 -41.10 -5.59 -55.71
CA THR A 88 -42.14 -5.64 -54.68
C THR A 88 -41.44 -5.95 -53.36
N ALA A 89 -41.30 -4.95 -52.48
CA ALA A 89 -41.01 -5.20 -51.07
C ALA A 89 -41.98 -6.30 -50.62
N GLN A 90 -41.46 -7.41 -50.07
CA GLN A 90 -42.30 -8.58 -49.77
C GLN A 90 -43.50 -8.24 -48.86
N ASP A 91 -43.45 -7.08 -48.18
CA ASP A 91 -44.44 -6.61 -47.23
C ASP A 91 -45.11 -5.26 -47.61
N GLY A 92 -45.22 -4.91 -48.90
CA GLY A 92 -46.13 -3.84 -49.34
C GLY A 92 -45.69 -2.39 -49.02
N GLY A 93 -44.39 -2.10 -49.09
CA GLY A 93 -43.86 -0.71 -49.01
C GLY A 93 -43.18 -0.33 -47.68
N LYS A 94 -42.85 -1.29 -46.82
CA LYS A 94 -42.08 -1.08 -45.58
C LYS A 94 -40.59 -0.84 -45.87
N ASN A 95 -39.88 -0.33 -44.85
CA ASN A 95 -38.42 -0.17 -44.88
C ASN A 95 -37.74 -1.55 -44.88
N ASP A 96 -36.77 -1.73 -45.78
CA ASP A 96 -35.87 -2.86 -45.83
C ASP A 96 -34.50 -2.50 -45.20
N PHE A 97 -33.66 -3.51 -44.99
CA PHE A 97 -32.30 -3.37 -44.49
C PHE A 97 -31.30 -4.05 -45.41
N GLY A 98 -30.12 -3.47 -45.57
CA GLY A 98 -29.07 -4.04 -46.40
C GLY A 98 -27.84 -3.16 -46.47
N LEU A 99 -27.10 -3.31 -47.57
CA LEU A 99 -25.90 -2.53 -47.87
C LEU A 99 -26.07 -1.81 -49.21
N ILE A 100 -25.43 -0.65 -49.35
CA ILE A 100 -25.32 0.06 -50.63
C ILE A 100 -24.20 -0.59 -51.46
N ALA A 101 -24.52 -0.99 -52.68
CA ALA A 101 -23.57 -1.73 -53.53
C ALA A 101 -22.31 -0.91 -53.87
N GLN A 102 -22.44 0.41 -54.03
CA GLN A 102 -21.34 1.33 -54.27
C GLN A 102 -20.40 1.46 -53.05
N ASP A 103 -20.96 1.44 -51.83
CA ASP A 103 -20.14 1.48 -50.60
C ASP A 103 -19.36 0.17 -50.45
N VAL A 104 -20.01 -0.98 -50.72
CA VAL A 104 -19.36 -2.29 -50.74
C VAL A 104 -18.28 -2.35 -51.82
N GLN A 105 -18.48 -1.72 -52.99
CA GLN A 105 -17.48 -1.68 -54.06
C GLN A 105 -16.14 -1.13 -53.59
N GLY A 106 -16.16 -0.11 -52.73
CA GLY A 106 -14.96 0.50 -52.16
C GLY A 106 -14.21 -0.39 -51.16
N VAL A 107 -14.86 -1.41 -50.59
CA VAL A 107 -14.30 -2.25 -49.52
C VAL A 107 -14.06 -3.69 -49.99
N ILE A 108 -15.08 -4.33 -50.58
CA ILE A 108 -15.07 -5.71 -51.05
C ILE A 108 -15.67 -5.77 -52.48
N PRO A 109 -14.94 -5.28 -53.51
CA PRO A 109 -15.47 -5.17 -54.87
C PRO A 109 -15.88 -6.50 -55.51
N THR A 110 -15.32 -7.63 -55.03
CA THR A 110 -15.65 -8.97 -55.52
C THR A 110 -17.07 -9.42 -55.18
N LEU A 111 -17.76 -8.71 -54.28
CA LEU A 111 -19.15 -8.99 -53.90
C LEU A 111 -20.16 -8.12 -54.65
N VAL A 112 -19.72 -7.24 -55.56
CA VAL A 112 -20.58 -6.35 -56.34
C VAL A 112 -20.88 -6.97 -57.70
N SER A 113 -22.15 -6.96 -58.11
CA SER A 113 -22.56 -7.33 -59.46
C SER A 113 -22.69 -6.10 -60.35
N TYR A 114 -22.42 -6.28 -61.64
CA TYR A 114 -22.40 -5.20 -62.64
C TYR A 114 -23.36 -5.52 -63.78
N ASN A 115 -23.97 -4.48 -64.35
CA ASN A 115 -24.70 -4.56 -65.61
C ASN A 115 -23.72 -4.72 -66.78
N GLU A 116 -24.24 -5.03 -67.98
CA GLU A 116 -23.44 -5.18 -69.21
C GLU A 116 -22.67 -3.90 -69.58
N ASP A 117 -23.18 -2.73 -69.20
CA ASP A 117 -22.55 -1.43 -69.41
C ASP A 117 -21.47 -1.08 -68.36
N GLY A 118 -21.22 -1.99 -67.40
CA GLY A 118 -20.25 -1.81 -66.33
C GLY A 118 -20.76 -1.00 -65.13
N SER A 119 -22.02 -0.58 -65.12
CA SER A 119 -22.62 0.10 -63.95
C SER A 119 -22.91 -0.88 -62.80
N VAL A 120 -22.76 -0.42 -61.56
CA VAL A 120 -23.04 -1.22 -60.36
C VAL A 120 -24.53 -1.56 -60.29
N GLN A 121 -24.85 -2.86 -60.23
CA GLN A 121 -26.21 -3.38 -60.26
C GLN A 121 -26.69 -3.87 -58.90
N GLY A 122 -25.85 -4.56 -58.12
CA GLY A 122 -26.30 -5.24 -56.91
C GLY A 122 -25.17 -5.92 -56.13
N LEU A 123 -25.56 -6.80 -55.21
CA LEU A 123 -24.66 -7.49 -54.30
C LEU A 123 -24.85 -9.00 -54.30
N ASN A 124 -23.74 -9.73 -54.28
CA ASN A 124 -23.70 -11.14 -53.93
C ASN A 124 -23.72 -11.29 -52.39
N TYR A 125 -24.91 -11.22 -51.80
CA TYR A 125 -25.09 -11.39 -50.35
C TYR A 125 -24.56 -12.73 -49.83
N SER A 126 -24.65 -13.81 -50.63
CA SER A 126 -24.11 -15.13 -50.24
C SER A 126 -22.59 -15.14 -50.11
N GLY A 127 -21.90 -14.27 -50.86
CA GLY A 127 -20.45 -14.12 -50.81
C GLY A 127 -19.93 -13.43 -49.54
N PHE A 128 -20.80 -12.82 -48.72
CA PHE A 128 -20.41 -12.31 -47.40
C PHE A 128 -20.23 -13.41 -46.35
N VAL A 129 -20.83 -14.59 -46.54
CA VAL A 129 -20.80 -15.68 -45.55
C VAL A 129 -19.36 -16.05 -45.13
N PRO A 130 -18.39 -16.24 -46.04
CA PRO A 130 -17.00 -16.48 -45.66
C PRO A 130 -16.36 -15.35 -44.84
N PHE A 131 -16.66 -14.08 -45.17
CA PHE A 131 -16.16 -12.93 -44.40
C PHE A 131 -16.76 -12.89 -42.99
N LEU A 132 -18.06 -13.15 -42.87
CA LEU A 132 -18.74 -13.22 -41.56
C LEU A 132 -18.18 -14.35 -40.69
N ILE A 133 -17.94 -15.54 -41.28
CA ILE A 133 -17.30 -16.66 -40.57
C ILE A 133 -15.92 -16.24 -40.05
N LYS A 134 -15.09 -15.63 -40.91
CA LYS A 134 -13.75 -15.18 -40.52
C LYS A 134 -13.80 -14.07 -39.47
N GLY A 135 -14.74 -13.12 -39.60
CA GLY A 135 -14.94 -12.04 -38.63
C GLY A 135 -15.33 -12.57 -37.25
N VAL A 136 -16.21 -13.57 -37.17
CA VAL A 136 -16.58 -14.23 -35.90
C VAL A 136 -15.39 -14.96 -35.28
N GLN A 137 -14.57 -15.64 -36.08
CA GLN A 137 -13.34 -16.30 -35.60
C GLN A 137 -12.32 -15.30 -35.03
N GLU A 138 -12.13 -14.17 -35.71
CA GLU A 138 -11.26 -13.09 -35.25
C GLU A 138 -11.78 -12.44 -33.96
N GLN A 139 -13.08 -12.15 -33.91
CA GLN A 139 -13.71 -11.61 -32.71
C GLN A 139 -13.61 -12.56 -31.51
N GLN A 140 -13.78 -13.88 -31.72
CA GLN A 140 -13.60 -14.86 -30.65
C GLN A 140 -12.16 -14.85 -30.11
N THR A 141 -11.17 -14.69 -31.00
CA THR A 141 -9.75 -14.60 -30.61
C THR A 141 -9.48 -13.35 -29.75
N GLU A 142 -10.08 -12.20 -30.09
CA GLU A 142 -9.98 -10.97 -29.29
C GLU A 142 -10.65 -11.13 -27.91
N ILE A 143 -11.83 -11.76 -27.86
CA ILE A 143 -12.54 -12.05 -26.60
C ILE A 143 -11.72 -12.96 -25.70
N ASP A 144 -11.14 -14.03 -26.23
CA ASP A 144 -10.32 -14.97 -25.46
C ASP A 144 -9.05 -14.28 -24.91
N SER A 145 -8.45 -13.40 -25.71
CA SER A 145 -7.29 -12.59 -25.30
C SER A 145 -7.66 -11.61 -24.18
N ALA A 146 -8.78 -10.90 -24.32
CA ALA A 146 -9.28 -9.97 -23.31
C ALA A 146 -9.64 -10.68 -22.00
N ASN A 147 -10.27 -11.85 -22.07
CA ASN A 147 -10.59 -12.67 -20.90
C ASN A 147 -9.32 -13.15 -20.18
N THR A 148 -8.30 -13.56 -20.94
CA THR A 148 -7.00 -13.94 -20.36
C THR A 148 -6.34 -12.78 -19.63
N LEU A 149 -6.33 -11.59 -20.24
CA LEU A 149 -5.79 -10.38 -19.61
C LEU A 149 -6.57 -10.00 -18.34
N ASN A 150 -7.91 -10.09 -18.37
CA ASN A 150 -8.75 -9.83 -17.20
C ASN A 150 -8.47 -10.79 -16.05
N GLN A 151 -8.22 -12.08 -16.34
CA GLN A 151 -7.85 -13.06 -15.32
C GLN A 151 -6.47 -12.76 -14.71
N GLN A 152 -5.49 -12.38 -15.55
CA GLN A 152 -4.17 -11.97 -15.08
C GLN A 152 -4.25 -10.72 -14.20
N GLN A 153 -5.03 -9.71 -14.61
CA GLN A 153 -5.26 -8.50 -13.83
C GLN A 153 -5.90 -8.82 -12.47
N GLN A 154 -6.90 -9.69 -12.42
CA GLN A 154 -7.52 -10.13 -11.15
C GLN A 154 -6.51 -10.84 -10.23
N ALA A 155 -5.64 -11.70 -10.79
CA ALA A 155 -4.60 -12.36 -10.02
C ALA A 155 -3.59 -11.34 -9.44
N THR A 156 -3.15 -10.38 -10.26
CA THR A 156 -2.27 -9.29 -9.81
C THR A 156 -2.93 -8.45 -8.72
N ILE A 157 -4.20 -8.05 -8.88
CA ILE A 157 -4.95 -7.28 -7.89
C ILE A 157 -5.03 -8.05 -6.56
N SER A 158 -5.29 -9.35 -6.60
CA SER A 158 -5.33 -10.19 -5.39
C SER A 158 -3.99 -10.22 -4.66
N VAL A 159 -2.88 -10.36 -5.38
CA VAL A 159 -1.54 -10.35 -4.79
C VAL A 159 -1.21 -8.98 -4.20
N LEU A 160 -1.52 -7.89 -4.92
CA LEU A 160 -1.31 -6.53 -4.43
C LEU A 160 -2.14 -6.26 -3.17
N GLY A 161 -3.41 -6.67 -3.14
CA GLY A 161 -4.27 -6.53 -1.96
C GLY A 161 -3.70 -7.24 -0.72
N GLY A 162 -3.17 -8.46 -0.90
CA GLY A 162 -2.49 -9.20 0.17
C GLY A 162 -1.25 -8.48 0.70
N SER A 163 -0.39 -7.98 -0.20
CA SER A 163 0.80 -7.20 0.17
C SER A 163 0.43 -5.90 0.88
N VAL A 164 -0.59 -5.17 0.41
CA VAL A 164 -1.06 -3.95 1.09
C VAL A 164 -1.54 -4.27 2.51
N GLY A 165 -2.28 -5.37 2.69
CA GLY A 165 -2.75 -5.82 4.01
C GLY A 165 -1.62 -6.18 4.98
N SER A 166 -0.53 -6.78 4.49
CA SER A 166 0.64 -7.08 5.33
C SER A 166 1.44 -5.82 5.69
N LEU A 167 1.65 -4.91 4.73
CA LEU A 167 2.29 -3.62 5.01
C LEU A 167 1.51 -2.80 6.04
N GLN A 168 0.18 -2.76 5.95
CA GLN A 168 -0.66 -2.03 6.92
C GLN A 168 -0.51 -2.57 8.34
N GLN A 169 -0.34 -3.89 8.50
CA GLN A 169 -0.06 -4.50 9.80
C GLN A 169 1.33 -4.13 10.32
N SER A 170 2.35 -4.15 9.46
CA SER A 170 3.72 -3.75 9.84
C SER A 170 3.84 -2.29 10.24
N VAL A 171 3.01 -1.38 9.69
CA VAL A 171 3.01 0.04 10.11
C VAL A 171 2.35 0.24 11.48
N SER A 172 1.47 -0.67 11.91
CA SER A 172 0.71 -0.51 13.16
C SER A 172 1.50 -0.85 14.43
N ALA A 173 2.63 -1.54 14.30
CA ALA A 173 3.53 -1.84 15.41
C ALA A 173 4.98 -1.76 14.95
N ILE A 174 5.75 -0.84 15.55
CA ILE A 174 7.21 -0.84 15.40
C ILE A 174 7.75 -1.92 16.34
N ASP A 175 8.17 -3.06 15.78
CA ASP A 175 8.86 -4.11 16.52
C ASP A 175 10.37 -3.81 16.57
N LEU A 176 10.88 -3.52 17.77
CA LEU A 176 12.31 -3.27 18.05
C LEU A 176 12.92 -4.38 18.93
N THR A 177 12.36 -5.60 18.92
CA THR A 177 12.86 -6.74 19.72
C THR A 177 14.31 -7.10 19.44
N HIS A 178 14.80 -6.79 18.24
CA HIS A 178 16.20 -7.01 17.83
C HIS A 178 17.06 -5.74 17.92
N GLY A 179 16.57 -4.73 18.64
CA GLY A 179 17.20 -3.41 18.76
C GLY A 179 16.78 -2.44 17.65
N GLY A 180 17.05 -1.15 17.90
CA GLY A 180 16.79 -0.06 16.95
C GLY A 180 17.25 1.27 17.52
N THR A 181 17.40 2.27 16.65
CA THR A 181 17.77 3.64 17.03
C THR A 181 16.76 4.61 16.46
N ILE A 182 16.27 5.52 17.30
CA ILE A 182 15.38 6.61 16.90
C ILE A 182 16.18 7.91 17.02
N ASN A 183 16.49 8.55 15.90
CA ASN A 183 17.26 9.80 15.84
C ASN A 183 16.40 11.07 16.05
N GLY A 184 15.10 10.90 16.31
CA GLY A 184 14.15 11.98 16.53
C GLY A 184 13.45 11.87 17.88
N ASN A 185 12.40 12.67 18.05
CA ASN A 185 11.59 12.66 19.26
C ASN A 185 10.61 11.47 19.25
N ILE A 186 10.35 10.91 20.42
CA ILE A 186 9.28 9.94 20.65
C ILE A 186 8.17 10.67 21.41
N THR A 187 6.95 10.65 20.88
CA THR A 187 5.75 11.13 21.59
C THR A 187 4.89 9.93 21.98
N VAL A 188 4.59 9.79 23.27
CA VAL A 188 3.76 8.70 23.80
C VAL A 188 2.48 9.31 24.38
N ASN A 189 1.34 9.10 23.71
CA ASN A 189 0.04 9.60 24.18
C ASN A 189 -0.57 8.73 25.29
N GLY A 190 -0.06 7.50 25.45
CA GLY A 190 -0.45 6.58 26.51
C GLY A 190 0.68 6.39 27.53
N ASN A 191 0.85 5.14 27.98
CA ASN A 191 1.90 4.80 28.95
C ASN A 191 3.14 4.27 28.24
N LEU A 192 4.32 4.63 28.75
CA LEU A 192 5.58 3.98 28.42
C LEU A 192 5.87 2.91 29.47
N SER A 193 5.98 1.65 29.04
CA SER A 193 6.39 0.53 29.89
C SER A 193 7.76 0.04 29.46
N VAL A 194 8.72 0.00 30.38
CA VAL A 194 10.10 -0.46 30.13
C VAL A 194 10.43 -1.55 31.16
N SER A 195 10.75 -2.75 30.68
CA SER A 195 11.16 -3.89 31.53
C SER A 195 12.64 -3.86 31.89
N GLY A 196 13.45 -3.21 31.06
CA GLY A 196 14.88 -2.97 31.29
C GLY A 196 15.15 -1.65 32.00
N SER A 197 16.41 -1.21 31.94
CA SER A 197 16.82 0.11 32.44
C SER A 197 16.53 1.23 31.44
N VAL A 198 16.29 2.43 31.97
CA VAL A 198 16.23 3.66 31.18
C VAL A 198 17.45 4.51 31.54
N THR A 199 18.30 4.78 30.55
CA THR A 199 19.43 5.71 30.70
C THR A 199 19.07 7.05 30.07
N VAL A 200 19.11 8.12 30.86
CA VAL A 200 18.88 9.49 30.39
C VAL A 200 20.17 10.29 30.55
N ALA A 201 20.75 10.73 29.43
CA ALA A 201 22.05 11.41 29.44
C ALA A 201 22.00 12.86 29.98
N THR A 202 20.82 13.49 29.95
CA THR A 202 20.67 14.91 30.31
C THR A 202 19.75 15.09 31.50
N LYS A 203 18.43 15.22 31.27
CA LYS A 203 17.46 15.54 32.32
C LYS A 203 16.14 14.83 32.12
N ILE A 204 15.46 14.56 33.23
CA ILE A 204 14.07 14.14 33.28
C ILE A 204 13.25 15.34 33.76
N THR A 205 12.14 15.63 33.10
CA THR A 205 11.18 16.65 33.54
C THR A 205 9.82 15.99 33.65
N THR A 206 9.32 15.90 34.88
CA THR A 206 8.03 15.28 35.21
C THR A 206 7.35 16.09 36.29
N LYS A 207 6.02 15.99 36.37
CA LYS A 207 5.24 16.62 37.42
C LYS A 207 5.42 15.88 38.75
N ASP A 208 5.24 14.57 38.71
CA ASP A 208 5.27 13.69 39.88
C ASP A 208 6.22 12.52 39.64
N ILE A 209 6.82 12.01 40.71
CA ILE A 209 7.64 10.80 40.71
C ILE A 209 7.10 9.87 41.80
N VAL A 210 6.74 8.64 41.42
CA VAL A 210 6.36 7.57 42.35
C VAL A 210 7.40 6.46 42.22
N VAL A 211 8.09 6.15 43.32
CA VAL A 211 9.12 5.11 43.36
C VAL A 211 8.64 3.98 44.27
N GLY A 212 8.40 2.81 43.69
CA GLY A 212 8.05 1.61 44.47
C GLY A 212 9.26 0.90 45.09
N GLY A 213 10.47 1.20 44.61
CA GLY A 213 11.73 0.64 45.09
C GLY A 213 12.62 1.67 45.78
N HIS A 214 13.93 1.60 45.52
CA HIS A 214 14.92 2.52 46.10
C HIS A 214 15.32 3.63 45.13
N ILE A 215 15.72 4.77 45.69
CA ILE A 215 16.48 5.80 44.97
C ILE A 215 17.95 5.56 45.28
N ILE A 216 18.74 5.24 44.25
CA ILE A 216 20.18 5.02 44.37
C ILE A 216 20.89 6.19 43.69
N THR A 217 21.62 6.98 44.46
CA THR A 217 22.46 8.06 43.93
C THR A 217 23.83 7.52 43.57
N SER A 218 24.42 7.98 42.47
CA SER A 218 25.79 7.68 42.07
C SER A 218 26.46 8.93 41.53
N GLY A 219 27.78 8.95 41.54
CA GLY A 219 28.56 10.12 41.12
C GLY A 219 29.98 10.05 41.67
N GLN A 220 30.74 11.10 41.43
CA GLN A 220 32.05 11.28 42.02
C GLN A 220 31.93 11.79 43.46
N LEU A 221 32.96 11.52 44.26
CA LEU A 221 33.03 11.96 45.66
C LEU A 221 33.22 13.48 45.73
N PRO A 222 32.42 14.23 46.52
CA PRO A 222 32.70 15.63 46.80
C PRO A 222 33.98 15.78 47.63
N THR A 223 34.46 17.01 47.76
CA THR A 223 35.60 17.34 48.62
C THR A 223 35.13 18.00 49.90
N VAL A 224 35.90 17.86 50.98
CA VAL A 224 35.61 18.45 52.28
C VAL A 224 36.82 19.21 52.81
N SER A 225 36.56 20.28 53.55
CA SER A 225 37.57 21.07 54.24
C SER A 225 37.20 21.28 55.70
N VAL A 226 38.22 21.31 56.55
CA VAL A 226 38.05 21.58 57.99
C VAL A 226 37.71 23.05 58.17
N GLY A 227 36.63 23.33 58.91
CA GLY A 227 36.24 24.69 59.29
C GLY A 227 36.85 25.13 60.62
N ALA A 228 36.76 26.43 60.92
CA ALA A 228 37.35 27.02 62.13
C ALA A 228 36.81 26.39 63.43
N ALA A 229 35.53 26.01 63.46
CA ALA A 229 34.91 25.41 64.65
C ALA A 229 35.49 24.03 65.01
N ALA A 230 36.14 23.35 64.07
CA ALA A 230 36.79 22.07 64.33
C ALA A 230 38.08 22.20 65.15
N GLY A 231 38.56 23.42 65.41
CA GLY A 231 39.72 23.68 66.24
C GLY A 231 41.05 23.41 65.54
N VAL A 232 42.08 23.13 66.33
CA VAL A 232 43.47 22.89 65.88
C VAL A 232 44.08 21.70 66.63
N ALA A 233 45.25 21.20 66.21
CA ALA A 233 45.98 20.22 67.01
C ALA A 233 46.22 20.75 68.43
N GLY A 234 46.15 19.84 69.42
CA GLY A 234 46.45 20.18 70.81
C GLY A 234 47.88 20.70 70.98
N GLY A 235 48.02 21.72 71.82
CA GLY A 235 49.32 22.28 72.21
C GLY A 235 49.73 21.86 73.62
N GLY A 236 51.02 21.95 73.94
CA GLY A 236 51.54 21.71 75.29
C GLY A 236 51.35 20.26 75.76
N ALA A 237 50.57 20.06 76.83
CA ALA A 237 50.30 18.74 77.42
C ALA A 237 49.11 17.99 76.79
N SER A 238 48.36 18.64 75.89
CA SER A 238 47.24 18.02 75.18
C SER A 238 47.73 17.08 74.08
N THR A 239 47.15 15.88 74.02
CA THR A 239 47.45 14.88 72.98
C THR A 239 46.38 14.81 71.90
N THR A 240 45.43 15.75 71.87
CA THR A 240 44.36 15.79 70.86
C THR A 240 44.95 15.99 69.46
N PRO A 241 44.67 15.09 68.49
CA PRO A 241 45.14 15.25 67.12
C PRO A 241 44.59 16.50 66.42
N ALA A 242 45.22 16.91 65.31
CA ALA A 242 44.63 17.91 64.41
C ALA A 242 43.25 17.44 63.94
N PRO A 243 42.30 18.37 63.70
CA PRO A 243 41.01 17.99 63.16
C PRO A 243 41.14 17.31 61.79
N VAL A 244 40.36 16.26 61.58
CA VAL A 244 40.32 15.49 60.34
C VAL A 244 38.87 15.35 59.91
N VAL A 245 38.60 15.69 58.65
CA VAL A 245 37.29 15.49 58.03
C VAL A 245 37.39 14.54 56.85
N SER A 246 36.40 13.65 56.73
CA SER A 246 36.22 12.77 55.59
C SER A 246 34.77 12.79 55.13
N VAL A 247 34.56 12.38 53.88
CA VAL A 247 33.23 12.24 53.29
C VAL A 247 33.14 10.92 52.53
N GLU A 248 31.98 10.30 52.61
CA GLU A 248 31.57 9.15 51.80
C GLU A 248 30.30 9.53 51.02
N GLY A 249 30.07 8.89 49.87
CA GLY A 249 28.90 9.13 49.01
C GLY A 249 29.23 9.87 47.72
N ASN A 250 28.34 10.78 47.32
CA ASN A 250 28.48 11.62 46.13
C ASN A 250 27.75 12.96 46.36
N ASP A 251 27.80 13.88 45.38
CA ASP A 251 27.19 15.21 45.50
C ASP A 251 25.71 15.23 45.93
N THR A 252 24.95 14.16 45.68
CA THR A 252 23.52 14.09 46.04
C THR A 252 23.28 13.54 47.43
N SER A 253 24.05 12.54 47.88
CA SER A 253 23.86 11.97 49.21
C SER A 253 25.13 11.31 49.75
N GLY A 254 25.28 11.34 51.08
CA GLY A 254 26.45 10.76 51.73
C GLY A 254 26.53 11.04 53.22
N THR A 255 27.71 10.76 53.79
CA THR A 255 28.03 10.95 55.21
C THR A 255 29.32 11.74 55.33
N ILE A 256 29.30 12.80 56.14
CA ILE A 256 30.49 13.57 56.53
C ILE A 256 30.86 13.16 57.95
N THR A 257 32.14 12.85 58.16
CA THR A 257 32.70 12.51 59.48
C THR A 257 33.82 13.50 59.81
N ILE A 258 33.77 14.13 60.98
CA ILE A 258 34.80 15.03 61.45
C ILE A 258 35.20 14.71 62.89
N THR A 259 36.49 14.48 63.11
CA THR A 259 37.08 14.46 64.46
C THR A 259 37.68 15.83 64.72
N VAL A 260 37.30 16.47 65.83
CA VAL A 260 37.70 17.84 66.15
C VAL A 260 38.94 17.88 67.04
N GLY A 261 39.72 18.95 66.89
CA GLY A 261 40.90 19.25 67.70
C GLY A 261 40.57 20.05 68.97
N ASP A 262 41.57 20.71 69.53
CA ASP A 262 41.44 21.64 70.66
C ASP A 262 41.05 23.06 70.18
N ASN A 263 40.69 23.93 71.13
CA ASN A 263 40.33 25.35 70.89
C ASN A 263 39.17 25.50 69.89
N THR A 264 38.17 24.63 70.00
CA THR A 264 36.96 24.66 69.19
C THR A 264 36.13 25.91 69.49
N THR A 265 35.38 26.38 68.49
CA THR A 265 34.52 27.57 68.57
C THR A 265 33.16 27.29 67.96
N ALA A 266 32.17 28.17 68.17
CA ALA A 266 30.93 28.16 67.40
C ALA A 266 31.16 28.91 66.08
N ASP A 267 31.17 28.18 64.95
CA ASP A 267 31.35 28.71 63.58
C ASP A 267 31.13 27.56 62.55
N VAL A 268 31.67 27.68 61.34
CA VAL A 268 31.77 26.60 60.34
C VAL A 268 32.58 25.43 60.92
N LEU A 269 31.95 24.27 61.06
CA LEU A 269 32.59 23.00 61.43
C LEU A 269 33.31 22.37 60.24
N THR A 270 32.66 22.36 59.08
CA THR A 270 33.24 21.87 57.83
C THR A 270 32.48 22.41 56.63
N GLN A 271 33.16 22.52 55.50
CA GLN A 271 32.55 22.83 54.20
C GLN A 271 32.71 21.64 53.26
N LEU A 272 31.61 21.24 52.64
CA LEU A 272 31.58 20.30 51.53
C LEU A 272 31.49 21.08 50.22
N THR A 273 32.38 20.77 49.30
CA THR A 273 32.42 21.31 47.93
C THR A 273 32.06 20.21 46.94
N PHE A 274 30.97 20.44 46.21
CA PHE A 274 30.46 19.51 45.20
C PHE A 274 31.51 19.25 44.12
N ASN A 275 31.64 18.00 43.69
CA ASN A 275 32.47 17.65 42.55
C ASN A 275 31.87 18.19 41.24
N ALA A 276 30.56 18.05 41.05
CA ALA A 276 29.80 18.62 39.96
C ALA A 276 28.94 19.78 40.49
N PRO A 277 29.30 21.05 40.19
CA PRO A 277 28.56 22.18 40.70
C PRO A 277 27.17 22.28 40.07
N PHE A 278 26.21 22.75 40.86
CA PHE A 278 24.87 23.10 40.38
C PHE A 278 24.94 24.28 39.40
N ALA A 279 23.86 24.47 38.64
CA ALA A 279 23.78 25.55 37.64
C ALA A 279 24.05 26.91 38.29
N SER A 280 24.78 27.79 37.59
CA SER A 280 25.13 29.12 38.10
C SER A 280 23.90 29.88 38.60
N GLY A 281 24.02 30.52 39.77
CA GLY A 281 22.93 31.21 40.45
C GLY A 281 21.96 30.31 41.21
N SER A 282 22.15 28.99 41.18
CA SER A 282 21.32 28.05 41.94
C SER A 282 21.89 27.83 43.34
N LYS A 283 21.01 27.68 44.33
CA LYS A 283 21.38 27.24 45.68
C LYS A 283 20.63 25.95 45.97
N PRO A 284 21.32 24.80 46.10
CA PRO A 284 20.64 23.56 46.42
C PRO A 284 20.08 23.61 47.85
N ARG A 285 19.07 22.77 48.10
CA ARG A 285 18.56 22.51 49.45
C ARG A 285 19.28 21.30 50.00
N VAL A 286 19.65 21.37 51.27
CA VAL A 286 20.36 20.30 51.97
C VAL A 286 19.47 19.82 53.11
N VAL A 287 19.19 18.52 53.15
CA VAL A 287 18.66 17.85 54.33
C VAL A 287 19.86 17.29 55.08
N LEU A 288 20.14 17.85 56.25
CA LEU A 288 21.26 17.45 57.10
C LEU A 288 20.72 16.74 58.35
N THR A 289 21.25 15.56 58.66
CA THR A 289 20.83 14.79 59.84
C THR A 289 22.03 14.32 60.65
N PRO A 290 22.07 14.55 61.98
CA PRO A 290 23.07 13.93 62.85
C PRO A 290 23.06 12.40 62.76
N ALA A 291 24.24 11.79 62.61
CA ALA A 291 24.39 10.34 62.46
C ALA A 291 24.97 9.64 63.71
N ASN A 292 25.28 10.40 64.77
CA ASN A 292 25.66 9.86 66.07
C ASN A 292 25.15 10.74 67.22
N HIS A 293 25.27 10.23 68.46
CA HIS A 293 24.79 10.91 69.66
C HIS A 293 25.45 12.28 69.86
N ASP A 294 26.77 12.36 69.71
CA ASP A 294 27.52 13.61 69.93
C ASP A 294 27.10 14.69 68.91
N SER A 295 26.89 14.32 67.64
CA SER A 295 26.34 15.20 66.60
C SER A 295 24.93 15.69 66.90
N ALA A 296 24.08 14.84 67.49
CA ALA A 296 22.72 15.21 67.82
C ALA A 296 22.65 16.26 68.93
N GLN A 297 23.70 16.37 69.76
CA GLN A 297 23.81 17.36 70.84
C GLN A 297 24.54 18.64 70.41
N LEU A 298 25.24 18.65 69.27
CA LEU A 298 26.13 19.74 68.88
C LEU A 298 25.38 21.02 68.39
N GLY A 299 24.08 20.94 68.12
CA GLY A 299 23.32 22.05 67.54
C GLY A 299 23.80 22.42 66.13
N ALA A 300 24.18 21.41 65.34
CA ALA A 300 24.66 21.61 63.97
C ALA A 300 23.52 21.91 63.00
N TYR A 301 23.76 22.82 62.06
CA TYR A 301 22.83 23.20 61.01
C TYR A 301 23.57 23.51 59.70
N TYR A 302 22.87 23.48 58.56
CA TYR A 302 23.40 24.07 57.34
C TYR A 302 22.86 25.50 57.21
N ASP A 303 23.69 26.44 56.77
CA ASP A 303 23.25 27.82 56.51
C ASP A 303 23.01 28.04 55.02
N ALA A 304 21.75 28.27 54.65
CA ALA A 304 21.35 28.57 53.28
C ALA A 304 21.93 29.91 52.75
N SER A 305 22.29 30.83 53.65
CA SER A 305 22.86 32.12 53.27
C SER A 305 24.27 31.98 52.68
N THR A 306 25.08 31.06 53.24
CA THR A 306 26.45 30.75 52.83
C THR A 306 26.54 29.65 51.77
N THR A 307 25.45 28.90 51.55
CA THR A 307 25.36 27.90 50.49
C THR A 307 25.49 28.55 49.11
N THR A 308 26.33 27.97 48.26
CA THR A 308 26.58 28.39 46.87
C THR A 308 26.18 27.27 45.90
N ASN A 309 26.34 27.49 44.60
CA ASN A 309 26.15 26.42 43.62
C ASN A 309 27.29 25.38 43.65
N THR A 310 28.39 25.66 44.36
CA THR A 310 29.58 24.78 44.44
C THR A 310 29.76 24.13 45.80
N SER A 311 29.11 24.62 46.86
CA SER A 311 29.38 24.14 48.22
C SER A 311 28.28 24.47 49.22
N PHE A 312 28.27 23.74 50.32
CA PHE A 312 27.55 24.09 51.55
C PHE A 312 28.43 23.86 52.78
N SER A 313 28.13 24.58 53.85
CA SER A 313 28.84 24.48 55.13
C SER A 313 27.93 23.93 56.22
N ILE A 314 28.50 23.09 57.09
CA ILE A 314 27.90 22.70 58.36
C ILE A 314 28.39 23.70 59.41
N MET A 315 27.46 24.42 60.01
CA MET A 315 27.66 25.37 61.10
C MET A 315 27.33 24.72 62.44
N VAL A 316 27.93 25.19 63.52
CA VAL A 316 27.61 24.77 64.89
C VAL A 316 27.37 26.00 65.76
N ASP A 317 26.32 25.97 66.58
CA ASP A 317 25.96 27.06 67.50
C ASP A 317 26.74 27.00 68.83
N GLN A 318 27.39 25.87 69.10
CA GLN A 318 28.20 25.61 70.27
C GLN A 318 29.56 25.02 69.86
N ALA A 319 30.59 25.32 70.65
CA ALA A 319 31.91 24.77 70.45
C ALA A 319 31.89 23.23 70.63
N PRO A 320 32.28 22.43 69.61
CA PRO A 320 32.35 20.99 69.75
C PRO A 320 33.36 20.57 70.81
N GLN A 321 33.14 19.44 71.46
CA GLN A 321 34.06 18.93 72.48
C GLN A 321 35.32 18.38 71.83
N ALA A 322 36.48 18.87 72.28
CA ALA A 322 37.78 18.46 71.74
C ALA A 322 37.96 16.93 71.77
N GLY A 323 38.52 16.38 70.70
CA GLY A 323 38.79 14.94 70.54
C GLY A 323 37.57 14.08 70.22
N LYS A 324 36.36 14.65 70.13
CA LYS A 324 35.16 13.91 69.72
C LYS A 324 35.03 13.80 68.20
N THR A 325 34.29 12.79 67.77
CA THR A 325 33.94 12.56 66.36
C THR A 325 32.46 12.83 66.12
N TYR A 326 32.19 13.68 65.17
CA TYR A 326 30.85 14.08 64.74
C TYR A 326 30.58 13.54 63.34
N GLN A 327 29.40 12.97 63.14
CA GLN A 327 28.94 12.45 61.85
C GLN A 327 27.60 13.06 61.44
N PHE A 328 27.45 13.38 60.16
CA PHE A 328 26.23 13.93 59.57
C PHE A 328 25.94 13.28 58.23
N THR A 329 24.71 12.83 58.02
CA THR A 329 24.24 12.44 56.68
C THR A 329 23.65 13.65 55.97
N TYR A 330 23.83 13.69 54.66
CA TYR A 330 23.25 14.73 53.82
C TYR A 330 22.47 14.14 52.64
N PHE A 331 21.42 14.85 52.24
CA PHE A 331 20.72 14.66 50.97
C PHE A 331 20.51 16.03 50.33
N VAL A 332 20.98 16.20 49.10
CA VAL A 332 21.04 17.49 48.40
C VAL A 332 20.11 17.44 47.19
N VAL A 333 19.26 18.45 47.03
CA VAL A 333 18.32 18.56 45.90
C VAL A 333 18.24 19.99 45.37
N GLN A 334 17.88 20.14 44.10
CA GLN A 334 17.59 21.42 43.46
C GLN A 334 16.29 21.36 42.68
#